data_AF-A0A1Q4UMG6-F1
#
_entry.id   AF-A0A1Q4UMG6-F1
#
_cell.length_a   1.000
_cell.length_b   1.000
_cell.length_c   1.000
_cell.angle_alpha   90.00
_cell.angle_beta   90.00
_cell.angle_gamma   90.00
#
_symmetry.space_group_name_H-M   'P 1'
#
loop_
_entity.id
_entity.type
_entity.pdbx_description
1 polymer ?
#
loop_
_entity_poly.entity_id
_entity_poly.type
_entity_poly.pdbx_seq_one_letter_code
_entity_poly.pdbx_strand_id
1 'polypeptide(L)'
;MSTQDNGAGARGLANLLLLQDRIRDAESRAALGAVVVNDTRIIVPFDIAVFWQGERGRGDVLAVSNLPEPERQSAFTLWSKKLCGHLSRVRHERPVRVEVEDIDQSLQVDWPHYLPAHSLWLPLRAPDGHDLGGLLLSRPKPWQDEELRVLDRLAKSTAFSLEFLMRRRRRRHFLRNRKRFLLAGIAVVAIAAAMFIKVPLTILAPAEVVPLDPYVVRAPLRGVVESVDVDANQMVKVGDSLVHMDATQLETDLAVARQEYEIAIAEYRRAQQAASSDRESSSQMQVLLSRVHQKNAELDYITNQLARADIKAPQDGVVILPGRTEMEGLPVSQGERLMVLADPKSVEMELWLPVKDRIPLHDDNRVVLFLNVEPDHPYEAKIHLVDFQAKNSPAGVLSFRARASFEGKDRPRVGLRGVAKIYGDDVPLYVLLFRRPWAALRPWLEL
;
A
#
# COMPACT_ATOMS: atom_id res chain seq x y z
N MET A 1 84.29 -29.95 35.86
CA MET A 1 83.15 -30.33 35.00
C MET A 1 81.78 -29.84 35.55
N SER A 2 81.74 -28.86 36.48
CA SER A 2 80.51 -28.43 37.18
C SER A 2 80.05 -26.99 36.88
N THR A 3 80.86 -26.15 36.21
CA THR A 3 80.50 -24.75 35.89
C THR A 3 79.82 -24.57 34.53
N GLN A 4 80.05 -25.47 33.56
CA GLN A 4 79.36 -25.44 32.26
C GLN A 4 77.90 -25.89 32.33
N ASP A 5 77.56 -26.80 33.26
CA ASP A 5 76.22 -27.38 33.39
C ASP A 5 75.22 -26.40 34.04
N ASN A 6 75.67 -25.62 35.03
CA ASN A 6 74.88 -24.54 35.64
C ASN A 6 74.51 -23.43 34.64
N GLY A 7 75.39 -23.16 33.66
CA GLY A 7 75.13 -22.17 32.61
C GLY A 7 74.09 -22.62 31.58
N ALA A 8 74.02 -23.91 31.28
CA ALA A 8 73.03 -24.48 30.37
C ALA A 8 71.62 -24.48 31.00
N GLY A 9 71.52 -24.90 32.27
CA GLY A 9 70.26 -24.87 33.03
C GLY A 9 69.67 -23.46 33.18
N ALA A 10 70.51 -22.47 33.50
CA ALA A 10 70.06 -21.08 33.61
C ALA A 10 69.54 -20.49 32.28
N ARG A 11 70.18 -20.84 31.16
CA ARG A 11 69.73 -20.43 29.81
C ARG A 11 68.41 -21.09 29.42
N GLY A 12 68.24 -22.38 29.72
CA GLY A 12 66.98 -23.09 29.48
C GLY A 12 65.80 -22.50 30.26
N LEU A 13 66.03 -22.13 31.53
CA LEU A 13 65.03 -21.46 32.35
C LEU A 13 64.70 -20.04 31.83
N ALA A 14 65.71 -19.26 31.45
CA ALA A 14 65.51 -17.93 30.87
C ALA A 14 64.67 -17.99 29.59
N ASN A 15 64.95 -18.96 28.71
CA ASN A 15 64.18 -19.18 27.48
C ASN A 15 62.72 -19.57 27.76
N LEU A 16 62.47 -20.40 28.79
CA LEU A 16 61.11 -20.75 29.21
C LEU A 16 60.33 -19.54 29.72
N LEU A 17 60.96 -18.66 30.51
CA LEU A 17 60.34 -17.44 31.02
C LEU A 17 60.01 -16.46 29.88
N LEU A 18 60.95 -16.24 28.96
CA LEU A 18 60.73 -15.39 27.78
C LEU A 18 59.56 -15.91 26.92
N LEU A 19 59.46 -17.22 26.71
CA LEU A 19 58.35 -17.79 25.96
C LEU A 19 57.02 -17.62 26.72
N GLN A 20 57.00 -17.81 28.04
CA GLN A 20 55.79 -17.59 28.85
C GLN A 20 55.29 -16.14 28.78
N ASP A 21 56.20 -15.16 28.76
CA ASP A 21 55.81 -13.75 28.61
C ASP A 21 55.23 -13.48 27.21
N ARG A 22 55.86 -13.99 26.14
CA ARG A 22 55.30 -13.87 24.78
C ARG A 22 53.94 -14.54 24.61
N ILE A 23 53.71 -15.66 25.29
CA ILE A 23 52.41 -16.36 25.33
C ILE A 23 51.35 -15.47 26.01
N ARG A 24 51.69 -14.77 27.09
CA ARG A 24 50.77 -13.87 27.81
C ARG A 24 50.46 -12.61 27.01
N ASP A 25 51.43 -12.09 26.26
CA ASP A 25 51.29 -10.88 25.45
C ASP A 25 50.49 -11.08 24.15
N ALA A 26 50.15 -12.32 23.80
CA ALA A 26 49.39 -12.62 22.60
C ALA A 26 47.96 -12.00 22.64
N GLU A 27 47.66 -11.10 21.71
CA GLU A 27 46.36 -10.39 21.66
C GLU A 27 45.23 -11.17 21.00
N SER A 28 45.54 -12.26 20.30
CA SER A 28 44.58 -13.07 19.55
C SER A 28 44.93 -14.56 19.58
N ARG A 29 43.93 -15.41 19.31
CA ARG A 29 44.10 -16.88 19.28
C ARG A 29 45.10 -17.33 18.21
N ALA A 30 45.11 -16.65 17.06
CA ALA A 30 46.05 -16.92 15.98
C ALA A 30 47.47 -16.50 16.36
N ALA A 31 47.63 -15.31 16.96
CA ALA A 31 48.93 -14.83 17.45
C ALA A 31 49.50 -15.77 18.53
N LEU A 32 48.66 -16.21 19.47
CA LEU A 32 49.04 -17.19 20.49
C LEU A 32 49.50 -18.51 19.86
N GLY A 33 48.74 -19.04 18.90
CA GLY A 33 49.13 -20.24 18.15
C GLY A 33 50.48 -20.08 17.46
N ALA A 34 50.70 -18.97 16.77
CA ALA A 34 51.94 -18.69 16.05
C ALA A 34 53.17 -18.60 16.97
N VAL A 35 53.05 -17.96 18.14
CA VAL A 35 54.11 -17.92 19.16
C VAL A 35 54.44 -19.33 19.62
N VAL A 36 53.42 -20.11 19.99
CA VAL A 36 53.62 -21.45 20.56
C VAL A 36 54.24 -22.43 19.55
N VAL A 37 53.79 -22.44 18.30
CA VAL A 37 54.32 -23.39 17.30
C VAL A 37 55.72 -23.04 16.79
N ASN A 38 56.16 -21.78 16.93
CA ASN A 38 57.46 -21.35 16.41
C ASN A 38 58.51 -21.27 17.52
N ASP A 39 58.16 -20.71 18.68
CA ASP A 39 59.13 -20.41 19.73
C ASP A 39 59.36 -21.58 20.71
N THR A 40 58.50 -22.60 20.73
CA THR A 40 58.72 -23.81 21.57
C THR A 40 60.06 -24.50 21.24
N ARG A 41 60.59 -24.30 20.02
CA ARG A 41 61.85 -24.88 19.54
C ARG A 41 63.06 -24.39 20.34
N ILE A 42 62.94 -23.20 20.94
CA ILE A 42 63.98 -22.58 21.79
C ILE A 42 64.19 -23.42 23.07
N ILE A 43 63.17 -24.16 23.50
CA ILE A 43 63.19 -24.98 24.73
C ILE A 43 63.43 -26.44 24.41
N VAL A 44 62.68 -26.99 23.44
CA VAL A 44 62.81 -28.40 23.03
C VAL A 44 62.83 -28.47 21.51
N PRO A 45 63.86 -29.09 20.87
CA PRO A 45 63.91 -29.19 19.42
C PRO A 45 62.82 -30.12 18.88
N PHE A 46 62.14 -29.66 17.83
CA PHE A 46 61.16 -30.41 17.04
C PHE A 46 61.21 -29.97 15.57
N ASP A 47 60.71 -30.84 14.69
CA ASP A 47 60.67 -30.59 13.25
C ASP A 47 59.37 -29.88 12.87
N ILE A 48 58.24 -30.40 13.34
CA ILE A 48 56.90 -29.89 13.06
C ILE A 48 56.12 -29.68 14.36
N ALA A 49 55.41 -28.56 14.45
CA ALA A 49 54.43 -28.28 15.49
C ALA A 49 53.08 -27.86 14.89
N VAL A 50 51.99 -28.37 15.46
CA VAL A 50 50.62 -28.02 15.06
C VAL A 50 49.83 -27.59 16.29
N PHE A 51 49.28 -26.37 16.26
CA PHE A 51 48.39 -25.86 17.29
C PHE A 51 46.95 -25.98 16.86
N TRP A 52 46.21 -26.84 17.56
CA TRP A 52 44.82 -27.14 17.29
C TRP A 52 43.92 -26.58 18.40
N GLN A 53 42.86 -25.90 18.01
CA GLN A 53 41.85 -25.39 18.93
C GLN A 53 40.54 -26.13 18.72
N GLY A 54 40.02 -26.75 19.77
CA GLY A 54 38.76 -27.48 19.72
C GLY A 54 38.52 -28.31 20.97
N GLU A 55 37.38 -29.00 20.96
CA GLU A 55 36.95 -29.87 22.05
C GLU A 55 36.29 -31.13 21.48
N ARG A 56 36.56 -32.29 22.10
CA ARG A 56 35.89 -33.58 21.81
C ARG A 56 35.81 -33.93 20.33
N GLY A 57 36.94 -33.83 19.62
CA GLY A 57 37.05 -34.18 18.21
C GLY A 57 36.52 -33.14 17.22
N ARG A 58 36.04 -31.98 17.68
CA ARG A 58 35.63 -30.86 16.83
C ARG A 58 36.53 -29.66 17.07
N GLY A 59 37.23 -29.22 16.03
CA GLY A 59 38.12 -28.08 16.09
C GLY A 59 38.84 -27.82 14.78
N ASP A 60 39.69 -26.81 14.80
CA ASP A 60 40.47 -26.37 13.65
C ASP A 60 41.94 -26.17 14.05
N VAL A 61 42.82 -26.37 13.07
CA VAL A 61 44.23 -25.99 13.18
C VAL A 61 44.32 -24.48 13.04
N LEU A 62 44.88 -23.80 14.04
CA LEU A 62 45.05 -22.34 14.02
C LEU A 62 46.45 -21.90 13.61
N ALA A 63 47.46 -22.73 13.88
CA ALA A 63 48.84 -22.43 13.51
C ALA A 63 49.63 -23.73 13.28
N VAL A 64 50.61 -23.65 12.39
CA VAL A 64 51.57 -24.70 12.07
C VAL A 64 52.96 -24.06 12.08
N SER A 65 53.96 -24.76 12.62
CA SER A 65 55.34 -24.26 12.66
C SER A 65 55.85 -23.86 11.28
N ASN A 66 56.56 -22.74 11.20
CA ASN A 66 57.15 -22.18 9.97
C ASN A 66 56.12 -21.71 8.93
N LEU A 67 54.83 -21.65 9.27
CA LEU A 67 53.78 -21.05 8.44
C LEU A 67 53.15 -19.86 9.16
N PRO A 68 53.21 -18.63 8.61
CA PRO A 68 52.61 -17.46 9.23
C PRO A 68 51.08 -17.58 9.36
N GLU A 69 50.43 -18.21 8.38
CA GLU A 69 49.01 -18.53 8.41
C GLU A 69 48.78 -19.86 7.64
N PRO A 70 48.25 -20.92 8.30
CA PRO A 70 48.05 -22.20 7.62
C PRO A 70 46.86 -22.14 6.66
N GLU A 71 47.08 -22.57 5.41
CA GLU A 71 46.01 -22.67 4.42
C GLU A 71 45.00 -23.78 4.82
N ARG A 72 43.77 -23.36 5.14
CA ARG A 72 42.73 -24.22 5.76
C ARG A 72 42.35 -25.46 4.95
N GLN A 73 42.59 -25.45 3.63
CA GLN A 73 42.21 -26.53 2.72
C GLN A 73 43.41 -27.33 2.20
N SER A 74 44.63 -27.03 2.65
CA SER A 74 45.81 -27.83 2.30
C SER A 74 45.68 -29.26 2.83
N ALA A 75 46.22 -30.23 2.08
CA ALA A 75 46.14 -31.65 2.44
C ALA A 75 46.71 -31.93 3.84
N PHE A 76 47.84 -31.31 4.19
CA PHE A 76 48.45 -31.39 5.52
C PHE A 76 47.55 -30.80 6.62
N THR A 77 46.90 -29.65 6.41
CA THR A 77 46.05 -29.02 7.45
C THR A 77 44.77 -29.83 7.68
N LEU A 78 44.17 -30.36 6.62
CA LEU A 78 43.00 -31.23 6.72
C LEU A 78 43.33 -32.56 7.41
N TRP A 79 44.46 -33.16 7.07
CA TRP A 79 44.96 -34.37 7.73
C TRP A 79 45.29 -34.11 9.21
N SER A 80 46.04 -33.05 9.51
CA SER A 80 46.40 -32.65 10.88
C SER A 80 45.17 -32.32 11.72
N LYS A 81 44.14 -31.70 11.13
CA LYS A 81 42.85 -31.45 11.79
C LYS A 81 42.16 -32.75 12.18
N LYS A 82 42.17 -33.78 11.31
CA LYS A 82 41.60 -35.09 11.63
C LYS A 82 42.41 -35.80 12.71
N LEU A 83 43.74 -35.75 12.62
CA LEU A 83 44.64 -36.33 13.63
C LEU A 83 44.45 -35.68 15.00
N CYS A 84 44.55 -34.36 15.11
CA CYS A 84 44.33 -33.65 16.37
C CYS A 84 42.90 -33.85 16.90
N GLY A 85 41.92 -33.92 15.99
CA GLY A 85 40.55 -34.29 16.32
C GLY A 85 40.47 -35.68 16.96
N HIS A 86 41.10 -36.69 16.37
CA HIS A 86 41.17 -38.04 16.92
C HIS A 86 41.83 -38.05 18.31
N LEU A 87 43.00 -37.42 18.46
CA LEU A 87 43.74 -37.32 19.73
C LEU A 87 42.95 -36.58 20.82
N SER A 88 42.12 -35.61 20.44
CA SER A 88 41.26 -34.87 21.38
C SER A 88 40.01 -35.63 21.84
N ARG A 89 39.69 -36.80 21.27
CA ARG A 89 38.55 -37.62 21.72
C ARG A 89 38.82 -38.28 23.06
N VAL A 90 40.08 -38.62 23.32
CA VAL A 90 40.53 -39.23 24.58
C VAL A 90 41.02 -38.12 25.51
N ARG A 91 40.58 -38.19 26.77
CA ARG A 91 40.90 -37.18 27.76
C ARG A 91 42.29 -37.43 28.37
N HIS A 92 43.32 -36.77 27.84
CA HIS A 92 44.70 -36.86 28.37
C HIS A 92 45.01 -35.79 29.43
N GLU A 93 45.45 -36.15 30.63
CA GLU A 93 45.78 -35.17 31.71
C GLU A 93 47.20 -34.60 31.65
N ARG A 94 48.09 -35.25 30.91
CA ARG A 94 49.52 -34.92 30.77
C ARG A 94 49.93 -35.09 29.30
N PRO A 95 51.11 -34.61 28.87
CA PRO A 95 51.63 -34.89 27.55
C PRO A 95 51.72 -36.39 27.28
N VAL A 96 51.25 -36.82 26.11
CA VAL A 96 51.20 -38.23 25.70
C VAL A 96 52.02 -38.43 24.44
N ARG A 97 52.91 -39.42 24.47
CA ARG A 97 53.66 -39.88 23.29
C ARG A 97 52.66 -40.57 22.36
N VAL A 98 52.69 -40.22 21.08
CA VAL A 98 51.79 -40.76 20.06
C VAL A 98 52.64 -41.49 19.04
N GLU A 99 52.41 -42.79 18.93
CA GLU A 99 53.00 -43.65 17.90
C GLU A 99 51.99 -43.87 16.75
N VAL A 100 52.47 -44.38 15.62
CA VAL A 100 51.63 -44.56 14.42
C VAL A 100 50.54 -45.60 14.68
N GLU A 101 50.79 -46.55 15.57
CA GLU A 101 49.90 -47.62 15.95
C GLU A 101 48.70 -47.10 16.79
N ASP A 102 48.84 -45.94 17.44
CA ASP A 102 47.83 -45.38 18.36
C ASP A 102 46.68 -44.64 17.65
N ILE A 103 46.73 -44.50 16.33
CA ILE A 103 45.79 -43.68 15.54
C ILE A 103 44.97 -44.52 14.54
N ASP A 104 43.85 -43.97 14.05
CA ASP A 104 42.99 -44.62 13.05
C ASP A 104 43.77 -45.05 11.79
N GLN A 105 43.50 -46.26 11.27
CA GLN A 105 44.19 -46.84 10.09
C GLN A 105 44.22 -45.91 8.87
N SER A 106 43.18 -45.09 8.67
CA SER A 106 43.13 -44.13 7.56
C SER A 106 44.13 -42.97 7.69
N LEU A 107 44.57 -42.64 8.90
CA LEU A 107 45.57 -41.61 9.17
C LEU A 107 47.00 -42.17 9.15
N GLN A 108 47.17 -43.46 9.43
CA GLN A 108 48.47 -44.14 9.44
C GLN A 108 49.16 -44.12 8.06
N VAL A 109 48.40 -44.28 6.98
CA VAL A 109 48.91 -44.34 5.60
C VAL A 109 49.68 -43.05 5.23
N ASP A 110 49.13 -41.90 5.62
CA ASP A 110 49.68 -40.60 5.27
C ASP A 110 50.70 -40.08 6.30
N TRP A 111 50.82 -40.73 7.46
CA TRP A 111 51.69 -40.27 8.55
C TRP A 111 53.15 -40.08 8.12
N PRO A 112 53.81 -41.05 7.44
CA PRO A 112 55.22 -40.90 7.05
C PRO A 112 55.46 -39.76 6.05
N HIS A 113 54.42 -39.33 5.32
CA HIS A 113 54.51 -38.22 4.38
C HIS A 113 54.46 -36.86 5.08
N TYR A 114 53.82 -36.77 6.26
CA TYR A 114 53.53 -35.51 6.92
C TYR A 114 54.25 -35.30 8.25
N LEU A 115 54.48 -36.34 9.05
CA LEU A 115 55.11 -36.22 10.38
C LEU A 115 56.25 -37.23 10.56
N PRO A 116 57.31 -36.85 11.32
CA PRO A 116 58.32 -37.77 11.81
C PRO A 116 57.78 -38.90 12.69
N ALA A 117 58.60 -39.92 12.94
CA ALA A 117 58.22 -41.15 13.63
C ALA A 117 57.71 -40.95 15.07
N HIS A 118 58.23 -39.97 15.83
CA HIS A 118 57.84 -39.78 17.23
C HIS A 118 57.09 -38.46 17.42
N SER A 119 55.80 -38.56 17.71
CA SER A 119 54.93 -37.43 18.00
C SER A 119 54.60 -37.34 19.51
N LEU A 120 54.30 -36.13 19.95
CA LEU A 120 53.91 -35.82 21.32
C LEU A 120 52.67 -34.91 21.28
N TRP A 121 51.60 -35.36 21.92
CA TRP A 121 50.37 -34.59 22.09
C TRP A 121 50.35 -33.91 23.46
N LEU A 122 50.29 -32.58 23.46
CA LEU A 122 50.15 -31.78 24.66
C LEU A 122 48.70 -31.27 24.76
N PRO A 123 47.89 -31.80 25.68
CA PRO A 123 46.51 -31.34 25.87
C PRO A 123 46.49 -29.94 26.50
N LEU A 124 45.72 -29.02 25.92
CA LEU A 124 45.52 -27.67 26.45
C LEU A 124 44.19 -27.62 27.20
N ARG A 125 44.25 -27.48 28.52
CA ARG A 125 43.08 -27.48 29.41
C ARG A 125 42.95 -26.22 30.22
N ALA A 126 41.72 -25.74 30.33
CA ALA A 126 41.38 -24.69 31.26
C ALA A 126 41.53 -25.17 32.72
N PRO A 127 41.76 -24.27 33.69
CA PRO A 127 41.86 -24.63 35.11
C PRO A 127 40.59 -25.28 35.69
N ASP A 128 39.42 -25.05 35.08
CA ASP A 128 38.14 -25.67 35.43
C ASP A 128 37.95 -27.07 34.76
N GLY A 129 38.93 -27.53 33.98
CA GLY A 129 39.04 -28.90 33.50
C GLY A 129 38.42 -29.20 32.13
N HIS A 130 37.85 -28.21 31.42
CA HIS A 130 37.40 -28.39 30.04
C HIS A 130 38.55 -28.29 29.03
N ASP A 131 38.44 -29.02 27.92
CA ASP A 131 39.45 -29.05 26.86
C ASP A 131 39.33 -27.79 25.99
N LEU A 132 40.47 -27.12 25.76
CA LEU A 132 40.56 -25.93 24.92
C LEU A 132 41.20 -26.23 23.55
N GLY A 133 41.96 -27.31 23.47
CA GLY A 133 42.69 -27.73 22.28
C GLY A 133 43.89 -28.62 22.60
N GLY A 134 44.88 -28.61 21.72
CA GLY A 134 46.14 -29.30 21.93
C GLY A 134 47.25 -28.79 21.03
N LEU A 135 48.49 -29.04 21.45
CA LEU A 135 49.70 -28.80 20.67
C LEU A 135 50.32 -30.16 20.33
N LEU A 136 50.48 -30.43 19.03
CA LEU A 136 51.17 -31.61 18.54
C LEU A 136 52.61 -31.22 18.17
N LEU A 137 53.59 -31.94 18.69
CA LEU A 137 55.02 -31.78 18.35
C LEU A 137 55.56 -33.09 17.79
N SER A 138 56.36 -33.04 16.73
CA SER A 138 56.88 -34.26 16.10
C SER A 138 58.36 -34.11 15.75
N ARG A 139 59.12 -35.19 15.96
CA ARG A 139 60.55 -35.25 15.64
C ARG A 139 61.04 -36.70 15.39
N PRO A 140 62.23 -36.92 14.79
CA PRO A 140 62.73 -38.26 14.47
C PRO A 140 63.30 -39.02 15.68
N LYS A 141 63.56 -38.34 16.80
CA LYS A 141 64.13 -38.93 18.03
C LYS A 141 63.06 -39.10 19.12
N PRO A 142 63.12 -40.16 19.93
CA PRO A 142 62.15 -40.38 21.01
C PRO A 142 62.19 -39.25 22.05
N TRP A 143 61.04 -38.95 22.64
CA TRP A 143 60.86 -37.90 23.66
C TRP A 143 61.30 -38.37 25.04
N GLN A 144 62.10 -37.56 25.74
CA GLN A 144 62.61 -37.85 27.08
C GLN A 144 61.65 -37.37 28.17
N ASP A 145 61.59 -38.06 29.31
CA ASP A 145 60.66 -37.71 30.40
C ASP A 145 60.88 -36.31 30.99
N GLU A 146 62.12 -35.81 30.94
CA GLU A 146 62.48 -34.47 31.38
C GLU A 146 61.85 -33.39 30.48
N GLU A 147 61.86 -33.62 29.16
CA GLU A 147 61.26 -32.72 28.17
C GLU A 147 59.75 -32.66 28.34
N LEU A 148 59.09 -33.80 28.61
CA LEU A 148 57.65 -33.87 28.87
C LEU A 148 57.24 -32.99 30.07
N ARG A 149 58.06 -32.92 31.13
CA ARG A 149 57.77 -32.07 32.31
C ARG A 149 57.81 -30.58 31.98
N VAL A 150 58.79 -30.15 31.18
CA VAL A 150 58.92 -28.75 30.75
C VAL A 150 57.77 -28.38 29.81
N LEU A 151 57.46 -29.26 28.86
CA LEU A 151 56.38 -29.08 27.90
C LEU A 151 54.99 -29.08 28.56
N ASP A 152 54.76 -29.90 29.59
CA ASP A 152 53.53 -29.84 30.41
C ASP A 152 53.33 -28.46 31.05
N ARG A 153 54.41 -27.84 31.56
CA ARG A 153 54.34 -26.50 32.14
C ARG A 153 54.03 -25.44 31.09
N LEU A 154 54.60 -25.56 29.90
CA LEU A 154 54.29 -24.69 28.76
C LEU A 154 52.82 -24.83 28.35
N ALA A 155 52.33 -26.07 28.18
CA ALA A 155 50.95 -26.35 27.79
C ALA A 155 49.93 -25.70 28.74
N LYS A 156 50.18 -25.75 30.05
CA LYS A 156 49.35 -25.08 31.06
C LYS A 156 49.33 -23.55 30.91
N SER A 157 50.47 -22.93 30.65
CA SER A 157 50.57 -21.47 30.43
C SER A 157 49.84 -21.05 29.15
N THR A 158 49.98 -21.84 28.10
CA THR A 158 49.30 -21.64 26.82
C THR A 158 47.78 -21.78 26.97
N ALA A 159 47.32 -22.80 27.70
CA ALA A 159 45.90 -23.05 27.92
C ALA A 159 45.23 -21.90 28.69
N PHE A 160 45.88 -21.39 29.74
CA PHE A 160 45.38 -20.24 30.49
C PHE A 160 45.19 -18.99 29.60
N SER A 161 46.19 -18.70 28.76
CA SER A 161 46.16 -17.53 27.86
C SER A 161 45.10 -17.69 26.76
N LEU A 162 44.93 -18.90 26.22
CA LEU A 162 43.88 -19.23 25.26
C LEU A 162 42.48 -19.01 25.84
N GLU A 163 42.25 -19.44 27.09
CA GLU A 163 40.98 -19.27 27.76
C GLU A 163 40.61 -17.80 27.98
N PHE A 164 41.58 -16.99 28.43
CA PHE A 164 41.39 -15.55 28.63
C PHE A 164 40.92 -14.87 27.33
N LEU A 165 41.57 -15.18 26.20
CA LEU A 165 41.21 -14.66 24.88
C LEU A 165 39.81 -15.08 24.43
N MET A 166 39.38 -16.30 24.77
CA MET A 166 38.03 -16.80 24.47
C MET A 166 36.94 -16.08 25.31
N ARG A 167 37.18 -15.85 26.60
CA ARG A 167 36.23 -15.20 27.51
C ARG A 167 36.00 -13.71 27.18
N ARG A 168 37.05 -12.97 26.77
CA ARG A 168 36.98 -11.53 26.40
C ARG A 168 35.99 -11.26 25.25
N ARG A 169 35.86 -12.19 24.28
CA ARG A 169 34.96 -12.07 23.13
C ARG A 169 33.48 -12.30 23.48
N ARG A 170 33.16 -13.26 24.37
CA ARG A 170 31.77 -13.55 24.79
C ARG A 170 31.11 -12.36 25.50
N ARG A 171 31.85 -11.65 26.36
CA ARG A 171 31.30 -10.54 27.17
C ARG A 171 30.90 -9.31 26.34
N ARG A 172 31.62 -8.99 25.26
CA ARG A 172 31.31 -7.83 24.39
C ARG A 172 30.05 -8.02 23.52
N HIS A 173 29.72 -9.25 23.11
CA HIS A 173 28.54 -9.53 22.28
C HIS A 173 27.22 -9.44 23.04
N PHE A 174 27.19 -9.84 24.32
CA PHE A 174 25.96 -9.87 25.12
C PHE A 174 25.39 -8.46 25.43
N LEU A 175 26.25 -7.50 25.75
CA LEU A 175 25.85 -6.11 26.07
C LEU A 175 25.29 -5.33 24.87
N ARG A 176 25.74 -5.63 23.64
CA ARG A 176 25.32 -4.91 22.43
C ARG A 176 23.93 -5.34 21.93
N ASN A 177 23.54 -6.59 22.14
CA ASN A 177 22.23 -7.09 21.69
C ASN A 177 21.06 -6.59 22.56
N ARG A 178 21.23 -6.45 23.88
CA ARG A 178 20.15 -6.03 24.79
C ARG A 178 19.64 -4.60 24.50
N LYS A 179 20.53 -3.67 24.13
CA LYS A 179 20.15 -2.29 23.76
C LYS A 179 19.36 -2.23 22.44
N ARG A 180 19.68 -3.11 21.47
CA ARG A 180 18.97 -3.19 20.19
C ARG A 180 17.56 -3.73 20.35
N PHE A 181 17.36 -4.75 21.19
CA PHE A 181 16.02 -5.27 21.47
C PHE A 181 15.13 -4.26 22.22
N LEU A 182 15.69 -3.48 23.14
CA LEU A 182 14.93 -2.46 23.87
C LEU A 182 14.51 -1.28 22.98
N LEU A 183 15.40 -0.81 22.10
CA LEU A 183 15.07 0.21 21.10
C LEU A 183 14.05 -0.29 20.08
N ALA A 184 14.15 -1.54 19.64
CA ALA A 184 13.16 -2.17 18.77
C ALA A 184 11.78 -2.25 19.47
N GLY A 185 11.74 -2.60 20.76
CA GLY A 185 10.50 -2.63 21.55
C GLY A 185 9.84 -1.26 21.64
N ILE A 186 10.61 -0.19 21.92
CA ILE A 186 10.08 1.19 21.96
C ILE A 186 9.54 1.61 20.59
N ALA A 187 10.24 1.28 19.50
CA ALA A 187 9.78 1.58 18.15
C ALA A 187 8.45 0.89 17.82
N VAL A 188 8.29 -0.38 18.20
CA VAL A 188 7.03 -1.12 18.01
C VAL A 188 5.89 -0.48 18.80
N VAL A 189 6.12 -0.08 20.05
CA VAL A 189 5.11 0.60 20.87
C VAL A 189 4.76 1.98 20.30
N ALA A 190 5.74 2.73 19.83
CA ALA A 190 5.50 4.03 19.19
C ALA A 190 4.68 3.90 17.90
N ILE A 191 4.96 2.89 17.08
CA ILE A 191 4.17 2.57 15.87
C ILE A 191 2.75 2.16 16.27
N ALA A 192 2.60 1.29 17.28
CA ALA A 192 1.29 0.88 17.77
C ALA A 192 0.48 2.06 18.32
N ALA A 193 1.12 3.01 19.02
CA ALA A 193 0.46 4.22 19.50
C ALA A 193 0.06 5.15 18.34
N ALA A 194 0.92 5.32 17.33
CA ALA A 194 0.61 6.13 16.15
C ALA A 194 -0.61 5.61 15.36
N MET A 195 -0.88 4.30 15.41
CA MET A 195 -2.06 3.70 14.79
C MET A 195 -3.40 4.19 15.38
N PHE A 196 -3.41 4.73 16.61
CA PHE A 196 -4.61 5.28 17.27
C PHE A 196 -4.81 6.78 17.03
N ILE A 197 -3.91 7.45 16.29
CA ILE A 197 -4.09 8.85 15.91
C ILE A 197 -5.29 8.96 14.97
N LYS A 198 -6.22 9.86 15.30
CA LYS A 198 -7.41 10.15 14.48
C LYS A 198 -7.02 11.00 13.28
N VAL A 199 -7.45 10.59 12.09
CA VAL A 199 -7.20 11.29 10.83
C VAL A 199 -8.50 11.39 10.02
N PRO A 200 -8.72 12.50 9.29
CA PRO A 200 -9.95 12.68 8.52
C PRO A 200 -9.98 11.70 7.35
N LEU A 201 -11.07 10.98 7.21
CA LEU A 201 -11.26 10.03 6.14
C LEU A 201 -11.65 10.77 4.85
N THR A 202 -10.84 10.68 3.80
CA THR A 202 -11.11 11.42 2.55
C THR A 202 -11.41 10.50 1.37
N ILE A 203 -12.40 10.86 0.56
CA ILE A 203 -12.70 10.23 -0.74
C ILE A 203 -12.48 11.23 -1.86
N LEU A 204 -11.99 10.73 -2.99
CA LEU A 204 -12.01 11.45 -4.26
C LEU A 204 -13.14 10.91 -5.13
N ALA A 205 -13.98 11.80 -5.64
CA ALA A 205 -15.10 11.47 -6.51
C ALA A 205 -15.12 12.40 -7.74
N PRO A 206 -15.44 11.89 -8.93
CA PRO A 206 -15.75 12.75 -10.07
C PRO A 206 -16.92 13.67 -9.74
N ALA A 207 -16.79 14.94 -10.11
CA ALA A 207 -17.80 15.95 -9.83
C ALA A 207 -18.04 16.86 -11.04
N GLU A 208 -19.27 17.35 -11.14
CA GLU A 208 -19.73 18.27 -12.18
C GLU A 208 -20.54 19.41 -11.55
N VAL A 209 -20.38 20.62 -12.09
CA VAL A 209 -21.16 21.78 -11.69
C VAL A 209 -22.49 21.74 -12.43
N VAL A 210 -23.59 21.56 -11.70
CA VAL A 210 -24.94 21.47 -12.26
C VAL A 210 -25.82 22.62 -11.74
N PRO A 211 -26.91 22.99 -12.43
CA PRO A 211 -27.87 23.94 -11.88
C PRO A 211 -28.54 23.41 -10.62
N LEU A 212 -28.79 24.29 -9.65
CA LEU A 212 -29.47 23.94 -8.39
C LEU A 212 -30.95 23.57 -8.65
N ASP A 213 -31.70 24.48 -9.28
CA ASP A 213 -33.12 24.30 -9.61
C ASP A 213 -33.37 24.46 -11.12
N PRO A 214 -33.00 23.44 -11.94
CA PRO A 214 -33.26 23.46 -13.37
C PRO A 214 -34.76 23.26 -13.65
N TYR A 215 -35.34 24.13 -14.48
CA TYR A 215 -36.69 23.92 -15.02
C TYR A 215 -36.61 23.14 -16.33
N VAL A 216 -37.22 21.96 -16.36
CA VAL A 216 -37.27 21.12 -17.56
C VAL A 216 -38.45 21.54 -18.43
N VAL A 217 -38.15 22.13 -19.59
CA VAL A 217 -39.16 22.47 -20.59
C VAL A 217 -39.51 21.20 -21.36
N ARG A 218 -40.80 20.86 -21.35
CA ARG A 218 -41.34 19.64 -21.97
C ARG A 218 -42.32 19.98 -23.07
N ALA A 219 -42.46 19.09 -24.05
CA ALA A 219 -43.45 19.21 -25.10
C ALA A 219 -44.88 19.15 -24.50
N PRO A 220 -45.72 20.19 -24.68
CA PRO A 220 -47.06 20.23 -24.10
C PRO A 220 -48.07 19.36 -24.86
N LEU A 221 -47.78 19.06 -26.13
CA LEU A 221 -48.58 18.24 -27.03
C LEU A 221 -47.66 17.40 -27.92
N ARG A 222 -48.23 16.39 -28.59
CA ARG A 222 -47.52 15.56 -29.56
C ARG A 222 -47.47 16.29 -30.90
N GLY A 223 -46.32 16.28 -31.57
CA GLY A 223 -46.16 16.89 -32.88
C GLY A 223 -44.72 16.87 -33.36
N VAL A 224 -44.41 17.70 -34.35
CA VAL A 224 -43.05 17.90 -34.86
C VAL A 224 -42.61 19.30 -34.44
N VAL A 225 -41.34 19.44 -34.06
CA VAL A 225 -40.73 20.75 -33.83
C VAL A 225 -40.53 21.43 -35.19
N GLU A 226 -41.17 22.57 -35.41
CA GLU A 226 -41.03 23.35 -36.65
C GLU A 226 -39.76 24.21 -36.61
N SER A 227 -39.58 24.96 -35.52
CA SER A 227 -38.43 25.82 -35.32
C SER A 227 -38.05 25.97 -33.84
N VAL A 228 -36.80 26.32 -33.61
CA VAL A 228 -36.28 26.65 -32.28
C VAL A 228 -35.68 28.05 -32.34
N ASP A 229 -36.16 28.95 -31.47
CA ASP A 229 -35.82 30.39 -31.51
C ASP A 229 -34.63 30.76 -30.64
N VAL A 230 -34.07 29.78 -29.93
CA VAL A 230 -33.02 29.96 -28.93
C VAL A 230 -31.83 29.07 -29.20
N ASP A 231 -30.63 29.60 -28.91
CA ASP A 231 -29.37 28.87 -29.00
C ASP A 231 -28.92 28.32 -27.64
N ALA A 232 -28.05 27.31 -27.69
CA ALA A 232 -27.43 26.76 -26.48
C ALA A 232 -26.61 27.85 -25.76
N ASN A 233 -26.76 27.92 -24.44
CA ASN A 233 -26.16 28.92 -23.56
C ASN A 233 -26.71 30.36 -23.73
N GLN A 234 -27.79 30.56 -24.49
CA GLN A 234 -28.47 31.85 -24.57
C GLN A 234 -29.24 32.15 -23.28
N MET A 235 -29.22 33.42 -22.86
CA MET A 235 -30.07 33.90 -21.76
C MET A 235 -31.46 34.25 -22.30
N VAL A 236 -32.49 33.75 -21.65
CA VAL A 236 -33.90 34.02 -21.96
C VAL A 236 -34.62 34.59 -20.74
N LYS A 237 -35.69 35.33 -21.00
CA LYS A 237 -36.60 35.88 -19.99
C LYS A 237 -37.94 35.17 -20.02
N VAL A 238 -38.71 35.27 -18.93
CA VAL A 238 -40.09 34.81 -18.86
C VAL A 238 -40.89 35.34 -20.04
N GLY A 239 -41.54 34.43 -20.76
CA GLY A 239 -42.41 34.73 -21.90
C GLY A 239 -41.71 34.74 -23.26
N ASP A 240 -40.37 34.63 -23.31
CA ASP A 240 -39.65 34.48 -24.58
C ASP A 240 -40.05 33.16 -25.26
N SER A 241 -40.23 33.19 -26.59
CA SER A 241 -40.46 31.98 -27.38
C SER A 241 -39.21 31.11 -27.36
N LEU A 242 -39.39 29.81 -27.15
CA LEU A 242 -38.30 28.81 -27.15
C LEU A 242 -38.40 27.90 -28.37
N VAL A 243 -39.59 27.34 -28.58
CA VAL A 243 -39.83 26.32 -29.59
C VAL A 243 -41.23 26.51 -30.18
N HIS A 244 -41.31 26.47 -31.50
CA HIS A 244 -42.56 26.38 -32.23
C HIS A 244 -42.79 24.95 -32.70
N MET A 245 -43.95 24.39 -32.36
CA MET A 245 -44.42 23.13 -32.90
C MET A 245 -45.20 23.36 -34.20
N ASP A 246 -45.11 22.42 -35.14
CA ASP A 246 -45.92 22.44 -36.36
C ASP A 246 -47.41 22.46 -35.99
N ALA A 247 -48.03 23.62 -36.23
CA ALA A 247 -49.39 23.93 -35.87
C ALA A 247 -50.37 23.82 -37.05
N THR A 248 -49.91 23.41 -38.24
CA THR A 248 -50.70 23.45 -39.48
C THR A 248 -52.06 22.74 -39.34
N GLN A 249 -52.07 21.58 -38.69
CA GLN A 249 -53.31 20.83 -38.44
C GLN A 249 -54.20 21.54 -37.40
N LEU A 250 -53.63 22.07 -36.32
CA LEU A 250 -54.36 22.78 -35.27
C LEU A 250 -55.00 24.07 -35.80
N GLU A 251 -54.32 24.80 -36.68
CA GLU A 251 -54.86 25.99 -37.34
C GLU A 251 -56.04 25.64 -38.25
N THR A 252 -55.93 24.54 -38.99
CA THR A 252 -57.02 24.03 -39.84
C THR A 252 -58.23 23.62 -38.99
N ASP A 253 -58.00 22.85 -37.94
CA ASP A 253 -59.05 22.42 -37.01
C ASP A 253 -59.71 23.61 -36.31
N LEU A 254 -58.95 24.65 -35.97
CA LEU A 254 -59.46 25.88 -35.38
C LEU A 254 -60.40 26.62 -36.34
N ALA A 255 -60.04 26.69 -37.62
CA ALA A 255 -60.86 27.32 -38.65
C ALA A 255 -62.20 26.55 -38.83
N VAL A 256 -62.15 25.22 -38.83
CA VAL A 256 -63.35 24.37 -38.91
C VAL A 256 -64.23 24.56 -37.69
N ALA A 257 -63.68 24.43 -36.48
CA ALA A 257 -64.44 24.57 -35.23
C ALA A 257 -65.09 25.94 -35.08
N ARG A 258 -64.39 27.00 -35.51
CA ARG A 258 -64.94 28.37 -35.52
C ARG A 258 -66.14 28.48 -36.45
N GLN A 259 -66.07 27.90 -37.64
CA GLN A 259 -67.19 27.90 -38.60
C GLN A 259 -68.39 27.12 -38.05
N GLU A 260 -68.16 25.96 -37.44
CA GLU A 260 -69.23 25.14 -36.85
C GLU A 260 -69.92 25.84 -35.67
N TYR A 261 -69.17 26.57 -34.85
CA TYR A 261 -69.72 27.40 -33.78
C TYR A 261 -70.62 28.52 -34.32
N GLU A 262 -70.19 29.23 -35.37
CA GLU A 262 -71.00 30.27 -36.03
C GLU A 262 -72.29 29.70 -36.64
N ILE A 263 -72.23 28.51 -37.24
CA ILE A 263 -73.42 27.80 -37.74
C ILE A 263 -74.37 27.49 -36.59
N ALA A 264 -73.88 26.93 -35.48
CA ALA A 264 -74.72 26.60 -34.32
C ALA A 264 -75.39 27.84 -33.72
N ILE A 265 -74.67 28.97 -33.63
CA ILE A 265 -75.24 30.25 -33.20
C ILE A 265 -76.34 30.72 -34.17
N ALA A 266 -76.10 30.64 -35.47
CA ALA A 266 -77.07 31.07 -36.47
C ALA A 266 -78.35 30.21 -36.41
N GLU A 267 -78.23 28.89 -36.23
CA GLU A 267 -79.36 27.99 -36.03
C GLU A 267 -80.15 28.35 -34.76
N TYR A 268 -79.47 28.56 -33.64
CA TYR A 268 -80.10 28.98 -32.39
C TYR A 268 -80.86 30.31 -32.54
N ARG A 269 -80.25 31.33 -33.17
CA ARG A 269 -80.89 32.63 -33.43
C ARG A 269 -82.12 32.51 -34.34
N ARG A 270 -82.05 31.71 -35.40
CA ARG A 270 -83.20 31.44 -36.29
C ARG A 270 -84.34 30.76 -35.52
N ALA A 271 -84.02 29.77 -34.69
CA ALA A 271 -85.02 29.10 -33.86
C ALA A 271 -85.63 30.03 -32.81
N GLN A 272 -84.83 30.91 -32.20
CA GLN A 272 -85.31 31.91 -31.26
C GLN A 272 -86.32 32.89 -31.91
N GLN A 273 -86.07 33.29 -33.16
CA GLN A 273 -87.00 34.13 -33.93
C GLN A 273 -88.30 33.39 -34.29
N ALA A 274 -88.20 32.10 -34.64
CA ALA A 274 -89.36 31.27 -34.99
C ALA A 274 -90.24 30.87 -33.78
N ALA A 275 -89.67 30.84 -32.57
CA ALA A 275 -90.32 30.32 -31.35
C ALA A 275 -91.33 31.27 -30.66
N SER A 276 -91.78 32.33 -31.34
CA SER A 276 -92.59 33.40 -30.73
C SER A 276 -93.98 33.00 -30.22
N SER A 277 -94.45 31.75 -30.46
CA SER A 277 -95.86 31.39 -30.20
C SER A 277 -96.15 29.96 -29.69
N ASP A 278 -95.16 29.08 -29.46
CA ASP A 278 -95.46 27.66 -29.18
C ASP A 278 -94.59 26.98 -28.09
N ARG A 279 -95.20 26.08 -27.30
CA ARG A 279 -94.54 25.36 -26.19
C ARG A 279 -93.53 24.32 -26.69
N GLU A 280 -93.77 23.71 -27.85
CA GLU A 280 -92.86 22.74 -28.48
C GLU A 280 -91.54 23.39 -28.93
N SER A 281 -91.58 24.67 -29.31
CA SER A 281 -90.39 25.45 -29.66
C SER A 281 -89.41 25.63 -28.49
N SER A 282 -89.86 25.51 -27.24
CA SER A 282 -89.00 25.68 -26.05
C SER A 282 -88.03 24.52 -25.84
N SER A 283 -88.43 23.28 -26.11
CA SER A 283 -87.53 22.12 -25.98
C SER A 283 -86.47 22.11 -27.09
N GLN A 284 -86.87 22.46 -28.32
CA GLN A 284 -85.96 22.57 -29.46
C GLN A 284 -84.92 23.69 -29.27
N MET A 285 -85.30 24.82 -28.68
CA MET A 285 -84.36 25.88 -28.31
C MET A 285 -83.32 25.41 -27.28
N GLN A 286 -83.71 24.58 -26.30
CA GLN A 286 -82.76 24.04 -25.31
C GLN A 286 -81.72 23.10 -25.95
N VAL A 287 -82.15 22.28 -26.91
CA VAL A 287 -81.25 21.40 -27.66
C VAL A 287 -80.24 22.22 -28.49
N LEU A 288 -80.71 23.27 -29.18
CA LEU A 288 -79.83 24.14 -29.97
C LEU A 288 -78.88 24.95 -29.09
N LEU A 289 -79.34 25.45 -27.94
CA LEU A 289 -78.48 26.12 -26.96
C LEU A 289 -77.39 25.17 -26.45
N SER A 290 -77.76 23.92 -26.15
CA SER A 290 -76.80 22.88 -25.73
C SER A 290 -75.76 22.60 -26.83
N ARG A 291 -76.17 22.60 -28.11
CA ARG A 291 -75.25 22.49 -29.25
C ARG A 291 -74.30 23.68 -29.37
N VAL A 292 -74.78 24.90 -29.16
CA VAL A 292 -73.92 26.10 -29.10
C VAL A 292 -72.87 25.96 -28.01
N HIS A 293 -73.27 25.54 -26.80
CA HIS A 293 -72.33 25.33 -25.70
C HIS A 293 -71.30 24.23 -26.01
N GLN A 294 -71.74 23.13 -26.64
CA GLN A 294 -70.83 22.06 -27.09
C GLN A 294 -69.79 22.59 -28.09
N LYS A 295 -70.23 23.33 -29.12
CA LYS A 295 -69.33 23.88 -30.14
C LYS A 295 -68.41 24.99 -29.61
N ASN A 296 -68.87 25.77 -28.63
CA ASN A 296 -68.02 26.72 -27.93
C ASN A 296 -66.89 26.00 -27.18
N ALA A 297 -67.21 24.93 -26.45
CA ALA A 297 -66.22 24.15 -25.71
C ALA A 297 -65.19 23.48 -26.63
N GLU A 298 -65.62 23.03 -27.81
CA GLU A 298 -64.72 22.49 -28.85
C GLU A 298 -63.78 23.56 -29.43
N LEU A 299 -64.31 24.75 -29.75
CA LEU A 299 -63.53 25.89 -30.19
C LEU A 299 -62.51 26.32 -29.13
N ASP A 300 -62.92 26.44 -27.87
CA ASP A 300 -62.04 26.77 -26.75
C ASP A 300 -60.95 25.71 -26.56
N TYR A 301 -61.28 24.43 -26.72
CA TYR A 301 -60.31 23.33 -26.62
C TYR A 301 -59.22 23.44 -27.69
N ILE A 302 -59.59 23.63 -28.96
CA ILE A 302 -58.62 23.75 -30.06
C ILE A 302 -57.80 25.04 -29.93
N THR A 303 -58.43 26.16 -29.55
CA THR A 303 -57.75 27.43 -29.30
C THR A 303 -56.65 27.26 -28.23
N ASN A 304 -56.97 26.54 -27.15
CA ASN A 304 -56.00 26.26 -26.09
C ASN A 304 -54.90 25.28 -26.53
N GLN A 305 -55.18 24.33 -27.44
CA GLN A 305 -54.14 23.47 -28.02
C GLN A 305 -53.19 24.26 -28.90
N LEU A 306 -53.71 25.16 -29.76
CA LEU A 306 -52.90 26.02 -30.61
C LEU A 306 -52.02 26.95 -29.78
N ALA A 307 -52.56 27.55 -28.71
CA ALA A 307 -51.78 28.40 -27.81
C ALA A 307 -50.64 27.65 -27.10
N ARG A 308 -50.72 26.32 -26.99
CA ARG A 308 -49.66 25.46 -26.45
C ARG A 308 -48.63 25.02 -27.51
N ALA A 309 -48.88 25.26 -28.80
CA ALA A 309 -47.90 24.95 -29.85
C ALA A 309 -46.69 25.91 -29.81
N ASP A 310 -46.88 27.12 -29.28
CA ASP A 310 -45.82 28.08 -28.98
C ASP A 310 -45.33 27.87 -27.52
N ILE A 311 -44.15 27.28 -27.39
CA ILE A 311 -43.57 26.93 -26.10
C ILE A 311 -42.70 28.10 -25.61
N LYS A 312 -43.16 28.75 -24.55
CA LYS A 312 -42.50 29.92 -23.94
C LYS A 312 -41.71 29.58 -22.70
N ALA A 313 -40.74 30.43 -22.38
CA ALA A 313 -39.95 30.34 -21.15
C ALA A 313 -40.81 30.64 -19.91
N PRO A 314 -40.96 29.70 -18.97
CA PRO A 314 -41.71 29.93 -17.73
C PRO A 314 -40.90 30.69 -16.67
N GLN A 315 -39.57 30.74 -16.80
CA GLN A 315 -38.67 31.48 -15.91
C GLN A 315 -37.47 32.02 -16.68
N ASP A 316 -36.83 33.05 -16.13
CA ASP A 316 -35.56 33.57 -16.62
C ASP A 316 -34.46 32.50 -16.44
N GLY A 317 -33.53 32.41 -17.39
CA GLY A 317 -32.40 31.50 -17.27
C GLY A 317 -31.59 31.32 -18.54
N VAL A 318 -30.55 30.51 -18.44
CA VAL A 318 -29.73 30.07 -19.56
C VAL A 318 -30.28 28.76 -20.12
N VAL A 319 -30.39 28.68 -21.45
CA VAL A 319 -30.92 27.51 -22.15
C VAL A 319 -29.83 26.44 -22.30
N ILE A 320 -30.14 25.22 -21.85
CA ILE A 320 -29.35 24.01 -22.06
C ILE A 320 -30.15 23.08 -22.96
N LEU A 321 -29.74 22.95 -24.22
CA LEU A 321 -30.39 22.12 -25.23
C LEU A 321 -29.35 21.29 -26.02
N PRO A 322 -29.73 20.14 -26.62
CA PRO A 322 -28.79 19.26 -27.35
C PRO A 322 -28.13 19.96 -28.55
N GLY A 323 -28.94 20.65 -29.35
CA GLY A 323 -28.53 21.49 -30.48
C GLY A 323 -29.75 21.92 -31.29
N ARG A 324 -29.75 23.16 -31.80
CA ARG A 324 -30.88 23.72 -32.56
C ARG A 324 -31.26 22.84 -33.77
N THR A 325 -30.27 22.53 -34.61
CA THR A 325 -30.43 21.73 -35.83
C THR A 325 -30.82 20.28 -35.55
N GLU A 326 -30.51 19.75 -34.36
CA GLU A 326 -30.91 18.38 -33.97
C GLU A 326 -32.38 18.31 -33.56
N MET A 327 -32.96 19.44 -33.15
CA MET A 327 -34.34 19.53 -32.69
C MET A 327 -35.29 19.95 -33.80
N GLU A 328 -34.88 20.81 -34.73
CA GLU A 328 -35.71 21.21 -35.87
C GLU A 328 -36.11 19.98 -36.72
N GLY A 329 -37.40 19.78 -36.93
CA GLY A 329 -37.96 18.60 -37.60
C GLY A 329 -38.06 17.33 -36.74
N LEU A 330 -37.69 17.39 -35.46
CA LEU A 330 -37.75 16.24 -34.56
C LEU A 330 -39.21 15.94 -34.16
N PRO A 331 -39.72 14.71 -34.36
CA PRO A 331 -41.02 14.32 -33.82
C PRO A 331 -40.92 14.08 -32.31
N VAL A 332 -41.81 14.72 -31.55
CA VAL A 332 -41.82 14.66 -30.08
C VAL A 332 -43.18 14.22 -29.53
N SER A 333 -43.13 13.52 -28.40
CA SER A 333 -44.32 13.09 -27.66
C SER A 333 -44.68 14.06 -26.55
N GLN A 334 -45.95 14.10 -26.15
CA GLN A 334 -46.37 14.88 -24.99
C GLN A 334 -45.59 14.46 -23.74
N GLY A 335 -45.02 15.45 -23.04
CA GLY A 335 -44.20 15.25 -21.85
C GLY A 335 -42.72 14.95 -22.12
N GLU A 336 -42.31 14.83 -23.38
CA GLU A 336 -40.91 14.65 -23.76
C GLU A 336 -40.07 15.88 -23.39
N ARG A 337 -38.84 15.65 -22.92
CA ARG A 337 -37.93 16.72 -22.51
C ARG A 337 -37.30 17.35 -23.75
N LEU A 338 -37.56 18.64 -23.95
CA LEU A 338 -36.99 19.41 -25.05
C LEU A 338 -35.67 20.07 -24.64
N MET A 339 -35.69 20.81 -23.53
CA MET A 339 -34.54 21.58 -23.05
C MET A 339 -34.66 21.86 -21.55
N VAL A 340 -33.63 22.50 -21.00
CA VAL A 340 -33.60 22.93 -19.59
C VAL A 340 -33.26 24.40 -19.49
N LEU A 341 -33.98 25.12 -18.63
CA LEU A 341 -33.68 26.48 -18.24
C LEU A 341 -33.09 26.48 -16.84
N ALA A 342 -31.98 27.19 -16.65
CA ALA A 342 -31.26 27.22 -15.39
C ALA A 342 -30.73 28.63 -15.10
N ASP A 343 -30.79 29.08 -13.86
CA ASP A 343 -30.07 30.29 -13.44
C ASP A 343 -28.55 30.00 -13.39
N PRO A 344 -27.71 30.66 -14.21
CA PRO A 344 -26.27 30.43 -14.22
C PRO A 344 -25.58 30.83 -12.91
N LYS A 345 -26.22 31.63 -12.06
CA LYS A 345 -25.71 32.00 -10.73
C LYS A 345 -26.10 31.00 -9.66
N SER A 346 -27.13 30.19 -9.89
CA SER A 346 -27.66 29.22 -8.92
C SER A 346 -27.20 27.81 -9.29
N VAL A 347 -26.01 27.46 -8.79
CA VAL A 347 -25.33 26.21 -9.12
C VAL A 347 -25.02 25.40 -7.87
N GLU A 348 -24.96 24.10 -8.05
CA GLU A 348 -24.51 23.13 -7.07
C GLU A 348 -23.53 22.14 -7.70
N MET A 349 -22.88 21.35 -6.86
CA MET A 349 -21.98 20.31 -7.29
C MET A 349 -22.69 18.96 -7.23
N GLU A 350 -22.72 18.24 -8.34
CA GLU A 350 -23.13 16.84 -8.39
C GLU A 350 -21.89 15.93 -8.32
N LEU A 351 -21.92 14.95 -7.42
CA LEU A 351 -20.82 14.01 -7.17
C LEU A 351 -21.26 12.58 -7.43
N TRP A 352 -20.35 11.79 -8.01
CA TRP A 352 -20.55 10.36 -8.24
C TRP A 352 -19.64 9.54 -7.33
N LEU A 353 -20.23 8.90 -6.32
CA LEU A 353 -19.54 8.13 -5.28
C LEU A 353 -19.57 6.64 -5.58
N PRO A 354 -18.45 6.01 -5.97
CA PRO A 354 -18.43 4.58 -6.27
C PRO A 354 -18.85 3.75 -5.06
N VAL A 355 -19.69 2.72 -5.27
CA VAL A 355 -20.20 1.86 -4.18
C VAL A 355 -19.06 1.20 -3.38
N LYS A 356 -17.96 0.86 -4.07
CA LYS A 356 -16.74 0.29 -3.46
C LYS A 356 -16.08 1.21 -2.43
N ASP A 357 -16.26 2.51 -2.57
CA ASP A 357 -15.63 3.52 -1.73
C ASP A 357 -16.59 4.04 -0.65
N ARG A 358 -17.75 3.40 -0.44
CA ARG A 358 -18.78 3.80 0.53
C ARG A 358 -18.15 4.09 1.90
N ILE A 359 -18.38 5.32 2.35
CA ILE A 359 -18.07 5.81 3.70
C ILE A 359 -19.39 6.32 4.27
N PRO A 360 -19.64 6.20 5.58
CA PRO A 360 -20.71 6.93 6.23
C PRO A 360 -20.53 8.42 5.93
N LEU A 361 -21.40 8.94 5.07
CA LEU A 361 -21.52 10.36 4.81
C LEU A 361 -22.74 10.84 5.61
N HIS A 362 -22.56 11.95 6.28
CA HIS A 362 -23.60 12.70 6.95
C HIS A 362 -23.96 13.93 6.10
N ASP A 363 -25.08 14.54 6.46
CA ASP A 363 -25.40 15.86 5.95
C ASP A 363 -24.34 16.84 6.50
N ASP A 364 -23.99 17.87 5.73
CA ASP A 364 -22.97 18.90 6.01
C ASP A 364 -21.48 18.48 5.92
N ASN A 365 -21.16 17.29 5.41
CA ASN A 365 -19.76 16.94 5.14
C ASN A 365 -19.10 17.95 4.18
N ARG A 366 -17.92 18.45 4.58
CA ARG A 366 -17.13 19.39 3.78
C ARG A 366 -16.62 18.72 2.52
N VAL A 367 -16.75 19.41 1.40
CA VAL A 367 -16.25 18.99 0.10
C VAL A 367 -15.46 20.12 -0.53
N VAL A 368 -14.36 19.76 -1.20
CA VAL A 368 -13.55 20.71 -1.95
C VAL A 368 -13.46 20.23 -3.39
N LEU A 369 -13.96 21.04 -4.31
CA LEU A 369 -13.91 20.79 -5.75
C LEU A 369 -12.64 21.38 -6.35
N PHE A 370 -11.94 20.56 -7.12
CA PHE A 370 -10.83 20.98 -7.97
C PHE A 370 -11.27 20.81 -9.43
N LEU A 371 -11.45 21.93 -10.13
CA LEU A 371 -11.86 21.91 -11.53
C LEU A 371 -10.71 21.51 -12.44
N ASN A 372 -11.01 20.85 -13.55
CA ASN A 372 -9.99 20.48 -14.54
C ASN A 372 -9.38 21.71 -15.24
N VAL A 373 -10.18 22.78 -15.37
CA VAL A 373 -9.77 24.04 -16.02
C VAL A 373 -8.91 24.92 -15.11
N GLU A 374 -9.11 24.84 -13.79
CA GLU A 374 -8.44 25.66 -12.78
C GLU A 374 -8.13 24.81 -11.52
N PRO A 375 -7.13 23.91 -11.58
CA PRO A 375 -6.84 22.98 -10.47
C PRO A 375 -6.27 23.67 -9.23
N ASP A 376 -5.75 24.88 -9.37
CA ASP A 376 -5.15 25.71 -8.33
C ASP A 376 -6.17 26.55 -7.55
N HIS A 377 -7.42 26.63 -8.03
CA HIS A 377 -8.52 27.36 -7.40
C HIS A 377 -9.58 26.39 -6.85
N PRO A 378 -9.47 25.98 -5.57
CA PRO A 378 -10.44 25.08 -4.95
C PRO A 378 -11.75 25.81 -4.61
N TYR A 379 -12.88 25.17 -4.92
CA TYR A 379 -14.21 25.63 -4.51
C TYR A 379 -14.71 24.80 -3.33
N GLU A 380 -15.01 25.46 -2.21
CA GLU A 380 -15.56 24.79 -1.03
C GLU A 380 -17.07 24.61 -1.16
N ALA A 381 -17.59 23.50 -0.65
CA ALA A 381 -19.00 23.14 -0.68
C ALA A 381 -19.37 22.21 0.48
N LYS A 382 -20.67 22.08 0.75
CA LYS A 382 -21.22 21.14 1.75
C LYS A 382 -22.24 20.20 1.14
N ILE A 383 -22.12 18.92 1.44
CA ILE A 383 -23.11 17.91 1.04
C ILE A 383 -24.41 18.18 1.78
N HIS A 384 -25.52 18.17 1.06
CA HIS A 384 -26.86 18.30 1.65
C HIS A 384 -27.81 17.18 1.18
N LEU A 385 -27.43 16.40 0.17
CA LEU A 385 -28.23 15.27 -0.32
C LEU A 385 -27.34 14.14 -0.82
N VAL A 386 -27.69 12.91 -0.48
CA VAL A 386 -27.13 11.69 -1.08
C VAL A 386 -28.28 10.77 -1.49
N ASP A 387 -28.37 10.42 -2.78
CA ASP A 387 -29.40 9.53 -3.28
C ASP A 387 -29.28 8.14 -2.63
N PHE A 388 -30.41 7.57 -2.19
CA PHE A 388 -30.44 6.23 -1.57
C PHE A 388 -30.13 5.08 -2.55
N GLN A 389 -30.36 5.30 -3.84
CA GLN A 389 -30.18 4.28 -4.87
C GLN A 389 -28.91 4.55 -5.68
N ALA A 390 -28.07 3.52 -5.80
CA ALA A 390 -26.94 3.58 -6.70
C ALA A 390 -27.42 3.51 -8.16
N LYS A 391 -26.83 4.34 -9.02
CA LYS A 391 -27.09 4.38 -10.46
C LYS A 391 -25.76 4.25 -11.20
N ASN A 392 -25.82 3.92 -12.48
CA ASN A 392 -24.63 3.99 -13.32
C ASN A 392 -24.25 5.46 -13.51
N SER A 393 -23.05 5.82 -13.07
CA SER A 393 -22.44 7.11 -13.39
C SER A 393 -22.22 7.25 -14.91
N PRO A 394 -21.96 8.48 -15.42
CA PRO A 394 -21.59 8.68 -16.82
C PRO A 394 -20.36 7.84 -17.27
N ALA A 395 -19.51 7.44 -16.31
CA ALA A 395 -18.37 6.55 -16.54
C ALA A 395 -18.72 5.05 -16.52
N GLY A 396 -20.00 4.67 -16.41
CA GLY A 396 -20.47 3.28 -16.38
C GLY A 396 -20.23 2.55 -15.06
N VAL A 397 -19.79 3.25 -14.01
CA VAL A 397 -19.51 2.65 -12.69
C VAL A 397 -20.71 2.88 -11.77
N LEU A 398 -21.17 1.81 -11.11
CA LEU A 398 -22.23 1.86 -10.12
C LEU A 398 -21.83 2.79 -8.95
N SER A 399 -22.56 3.88 -8.80
CA SER A 399 -22.22 4.98 -7.90
C SER A 399 -23.47 5.58 -7.26
N PHE A 400 -23.36 6.04 -6.02
CA PHE A 400 -24.35 6.92 -5.41
C PHE A 400 -24.17 8.34 -5.93
N ARG A 401 -25.27 9.02 -6.21
CA ARG A 401 -25.24 10.42 -6.62
C ARG A 401 -25.43 11.29 -5.39
N ALA A 402 -24.55 12.26 -5.18
CA ALA A 402 -24.64 13.22 -4.08
C ALA A 402 -24.67 14.64 -4.64
N ARG A 403 -25.27 15.57 -3.88
CA ARG A 403 -25.33 16.98 -4.20
C ARG A 403 -24.76 17.82 -3.07
N ALA A 404 -24.01 18.85 -3.44
CA ALA A 404 -23.36 19.74 -2.52
C ALA A 404 -23.51 21.21 -2.94
N SER A 405 -23.83 22.08 -1.99
CA SER A 405 -23.99 23.52 -2.22
C SER A 405 -22.65 24.23 -2.00
N PHE A 406 -22.29 25.14 -2.93
CA PHE A 406 -21.05 25.90 -2.83
C PHE A 406 -21.10 26.92 -1.68
N GLU A 407 -19.98 27.05 -0.95
CA GLU A 407 -19.78 28.07 0.07
C GLU A 407 -19.13 29.32 -0.53
N GLY A 408 -19.65 30.49 -0.18
CA GLY A 408 -19.11 31.77 -0.64
C GLY A 408 -19.88 32.39 -1.81
N LYS A 409 -19.34 33.53 -2.31
CA LYS A 409 -19.95 34.32 -3.39
C LYS A 409 -19.44 33.92 -4.78
N ASP A 410 -18.24 33.36 -4.85
CA ASP A 410 -17.65 32.94 -6.11
C ASP A 410 -18.15 31.55 -6.46
N ARG A 411 -18.64 31.38 -7.70
CA ARG A 411 -19.30 30.15 -8.15
C ARG A 411 -18.84 29.81 -9.55
N PRO A 412 -18.48 28.54 -9.79
CA PRO A 412 -18.04 28.11 -11.10
C PRO A 412 -19.22 28.06 -12.09
N ARG A 413 -18.91 28.12 -13.38
CA ARG A 413 -19.93 28.03 -14.43
C ARG A 413 -20.49 26.61 -14.50
N VAL A 414 -21.79 26.51 -14.83
CA VAL A 414 -22.46 25.23 -15.10
C VAL A 414 -21.73 24.45 -16.19
N GLY A 415 -21.68 23.13 -16.04
CA GLY A 415 -21.09 22.20 -17.01
C GLY A 415 -19.58 21.98 -16.83
N LEU A 416 -18.92 22.70 -15.93
CA LEU A 416 -17.51 22.44 -15.61
C LEU A 416 -17.38 21.14 -14.81
N ARG A 417 -16.32 20.37 -15.12
CA ARG A 417 -16.02 19.07 -14.50
C ARG A 417 -14.70 19.11 -13.74
N GLY A 418 -14.61 18.27 -12.72
CA GLY A 418 -13.44 18.18 -11.87
C GLY A 418 -13.45 16.96 -10.97
N VAL A 419 -12.57 17.00 -9.96
CA VAL A 419 -12.50 16.00 -8.91
C VAL A 419 -12.81 16.67 -7.58
N ALA A 420 -13.76 16.11 -6.85
CA ALA A 420 -14.12 16.58 -5.53
C ALA A 420 -13.48 15.69 -4.45
N LYS A 421 -12.89 16.35 -3.46
CA LYS A 421 -12.37 15.73 -2.25
C LYS A 421 -13.38 15.90 -1.13
N ILE A 422 -13.98 14.80 -0.70
CA ILE A 422 -14.99 14.74 0.35
C ILE A 422 -14.30 14.35 1.66
N TYR A 423 -14.54 15.14 2.71
CA TYR A 423 -14.03 14.88 4.06
C TYR A 423 -15.14 14.21 4.88
N GLY A 424 -14.95 12.94 5.19
CA GLY A 424 -15.76 12.15 6.11
C GLY A 424 -15.30 12.29 7.56
N ASP A 425 -15.80 11.40 8.42
CA ASP A 425 -15.45 11.39 9.84
C ASP A 425 -13.99 11.07 10.11
N ASP A 426 -13.51 11.52 11.26
CA ASP A 426 -12.20 11.17 11.79
C ASP A 426 -12.15 9.69 12.20
N VAL A 427 -11.35 8.91 11.50
CA VAL A 427 -11.11 7.50 11.81
C VAL A 427 -9.69 7.29 12.32
N PRO A 428 -9.46 6.28 13.19
CA PRO A 428 -8.10 5.91 13.58
C PRO A 428 -7.26 5.50 12.37
N LEU A 429 -5.96 5.83 12.38
CA LEU A 429 -5.04 5.57 11.29
C LEU A 429 -4.99 4.10 10.84
N TYR A 430 -5.15 3.15 11.77
CA TYR A 430 -5.21 1.72 11.40
C TYR A 430 -6.40 1.41 10.48
N VAL A 431 -7.56 2.05 10.68
CA VAL A 431 -8.73 1.85 9.81
C VAL A 431 -8.40 2.32 8.40
N LEU A 432 -7.77 3.50 8.28
CA LEU A 432 -7.37 4.05 6.97
C LEU A 432 -6.37 3.14 6.24
N LEU A 433 -5.32 2.67 6.93
CA LEU A 433 -4.27 1.82 6.36
C LEU A 433 -4.76 0.42 5.97
N PHE A 434 -5.55 -0.22 6.84
CA PHE A 434 -5.98 -1.59 6.64
C PHE A 434 -7.29 -1.74 5.86
N ARG A 435 -8.02 -0.64 5.56
CA ARG A 435 -9.29 -0.68 4.82
C ARG A 435 -9.18 -1.37 3.46
N ARG A 436 -8.22 -0.97 2.62
CA ARG A 436 -8.03 -1.54 1.28
C ARG A 436 -7.54 -2.99 1.28
N PRO A 437 -6.50 -3.37 2.05
CA PRO A 437 -6.08 -4.77 2.15
C PRO A 437 -7.20 -5.66 2.69
N TRP A 438 -7.95 -5.20 3.70
CA TRP A 438 -9.06 -5.96 4.26
C TRP A 438 -10.18 -6.16 3.24
N ALA A 439 -10.54 -5.13 2.48
CA ALA A 439 -11.52 -5.23 1.40
C ALA A 439 -11.07 -6.18 0.26
N ALA A 440 -9.77 -6.25 -0.03
CA ALA A 440 -9.21 -7.16 -1.03
C ALA A 440 -9.14 -8.61 -0.54
N LEU A 441 -8.89 -8.82 0.76
CA LEU A 441 -8.87 -10.14 1.39
C LEU A 441 -10.27 -10.69 1.67
N ARG A 442 -11.28 -9.82 1.82
CA ARG A 442 -12.64 -10.23 2.14
C ARG A 442 -13.22 -11.24 1.13
N PRO A 443 -13.17 -11.04 -0.20
CA PRO A 443 -13.63 -12.04 -1.17
C PRO A 443 -12.88 -13.37 -1.12
N TRP A 444 -11.64 -13.38 -0.62
CA TRP A 444 -10.84 -14.59 -0.46
C TRP A 444 -11.18 -15.35 0.84
N LEU A 445 -11.90 -14.70 1.77
CA LEU A 445 -12.28 -15.23 3.07
C LEU A 445 -13.77 -15.60 3.17
N GLU A 446 -14.60 -15.33 2.16
CA GLU A 446 -16.03 -15.70 2.13
C GLU A 446 -16.18 -17.25 2.15
N LEU A 447 -16.88 -17.94 3.07
CA LEU A 447 -17.86 -17.61 4.14
C LEU A 447 -18.98 -16.64 3.80
#